data_AF-A0A9X3KKW9-F1
#
_entry.id   AF-A0A9X3KKW9-F1
#
_cell.length_a   1.000
_cell.length_b   1.000
_cell.length_c   1.000
_cell.angle_alpha   90.00
_cell.angle_beta   90.00
_cell.angle_gamma   90.00
#
_symmetry.space_group_name_H-M   'P 1'
#
loop_
_entity.id
_entity.type
_entity.pdbx_description
1 polymer ?
#
loop_
_entity_poly.entity_id
_entity_poly.type
_entity_poly.pdbx_seq_one_letter_code
_entity_poly.pdbx_strand_id
1 'polypeptide(L)'
;MVIKRITHKLPDISAAPIIPASIEASPAQVLGATDLAGLFPQGVRVYLTDTGAASQERLVEAAAHLRDFGYEPVPHLAARRIPSSAAFVEQVRRLAGEAGVTDVLVVGGGVERPVGPFASSMDMLSTGIFDRWGINQIAIAGHPEGSPDFNDDTAMAALRLKRDFAERSDAAMRIVTQFGFDPARFIAWAEGLIASGIELPVHIGVSGPAKITTLLKYAALCGVGNSIAYLKKNALSLTTLARGHSPESIVGPIERHWQANPQGPIRQIHVFPFGGLQNSADWLVKRGSWQTGAADRSASPDSRAG
;
A
#
# COMPACT_ATOMS: atom_id res chain seq x y z
N MET A 1 11.86 8.23 35.40
CA MET A 1 12.35 8.29 34.01
C MET A 1 11.20 8.79 33.15
N VAL A 2 11.26 10.03 32.67
CA VAL A 2 10.19 10.59 31.80
C VAL A 2 10.33 9.91 30.44
N ILE A 3 9.40 9.01 30.11
CA ILE A 3 9.30 8.44 28.77
C ILE A 3 8.96 9.60 27.85
N LYS A 4 9.96 10.08 27.09
CA LYS A 4 9.76 11.10 26.07
C LYS A 4 8.85 10.46 25.03
N ARG A 5 7.57 10.87 24.97
CA ARG A 5 6.67 10.53 23.86
C ARG A 5 7.35 11.02 22.58
N ILE A 6 7.90 10.10 21.80
CA ILE A 6 8.23 10.39 20.41
C ILE A 6 6.88 10.42 19.71
N THR A 7 6.33 11.61 19.50
CA THR A 7 5.26 11.78 18.53
C THR A 7 5.89 11.48 17.18
N HIS A 8 5.44 10.41 16.52
CA HIS A 8 5.76 10.13 15.12
C HIS A 8 5.34 11.35 14.30
N LYS A 9 6.25 12.29 14.09
CA LYS A 9 5.98 13.47 13.27
C LYS A 9 5.88 12.98 11.84
N LEU A 10 4.64 12.94 11.38
CA LEU A 10 4.28 12.69 9.99
C LEU A 10 5.15 13.58 9.09
N PRO A 11 5.68 13.06 7.96
CA PRO A 11 6.37 13.90 7.00
C PRO A 11 5.45 15.06 6.64
N ASP A 12 6.01 16.27 6.68
CA ASP A 12 5.25 17.47 6.34
C ASP A 12 5.02 17.49 4.82
N ILE A 13 3.88 16.94 4.42
CA ILE A 13 3.41 16.92 3.04
C ILE A 13 2.53 18.14 2.72
N SER A 14 2.42 19.12 3.63
CA SER A 14 1.53 20.27 3.45
C SER A 14 1.92 21.18 2.27
N ALA A 15 3.17 21.08 1.81
CA ALA A 15 3.67 21.81 0.65
C ALA A 15 3.39 21.10 -0.70
N ALA A 16 2.94 19.85 -0.70
CA ALA A 16 2.63 19.15 -1.95
C ALA A 16 1.29 19.66 -2.53
N PRO A 17 1.21 19.98 -3.84
CA PRO A 17 -0.04 20.45 -4.44
C PRO A 17 -1.04 19.31 -4.71
N ILE A 18 -0.55 18.07 -4.79
CA ILE A 18 -1.28 16.86 -5.17
C ILE A 18 -0.95 15.77 -4.16
N ILE A 19 -1.94 14.93 -3.82
CA ILE A 19 -1.72 13.87 -2.83
C ILE A 19 -0.70 12.85 -3.40
N PRO A 20 0.35 12.48 -2.63
CA PRO A 20 1.34 11.51 -3.11
C PRO A 20 0.73 10.13 -3.32
N ALA A 21 1.39 9.28 -4.09
CA ALA A 21 0.91 7.95 -4.46
C ALA A 21 2.00 6.87 -4.38
N SER A 22 1.66 5.71 -3.81
CA SER A 22 2.42 4.45 -3.98
C SER A 22 1.59 3.45 -4.80
N ILE A 23 2.20 2.34 -5.20
CA ILE A 23 1.56 1.34 -6.07
C ILE A 23 1.83 -0.09 -5.58
N GLU A 24 0.90 -1.00 -5.85
CA GLU A 24 1.06 -2.44 -5.68
C GLU A 24 1.68 -3.09 -6.93
N ALA A 25 2.43 -4.16 -6.75
CA ALA A 25 2.84 -5.07 -7.82
C ALA A 25 2.92 -6.50 -7.29
N SER A 26 2.65 -7.48 -8.14
CA SER A 26 2.95 -8.88 -7.81
C SER A 26 4.38 -9.25 -8.21
N PRO A 27 5.02 -10.22 -7.53
CA PRO A 27 6.31 -10.74 -7.97
C PRO A 27 6.31 -11.19 -9.43
N ALA A 28 5.20 -11.74 -9.92
CA ALA A 28 5.04 -12.15 -11.31
C ALA A 28 5.01 -10.97 -12.30
N GLN A 29 4.46 -9.82 -11.90
CA GLN A 29 4.50 -8.62 -12.74
C GLN A 29 5.89 -7.99 -12.75
N VAL A 30 6.58 -8.02 -11.61
CA VAL A 30 7.92 -7.43 -11.44
C VAL A 30 8.99 -8.24 -12.18
N LEU A 31 8.95 -9.58 -12.05
CA LEU A 31 9.90 -10.49 -12.70
C LEU A 31 9.43 -10.93 -14.11
N GLY A 32 8.30 -10.40 -14.56
CA GLY A 32 7.68 -10.75 -15.83
C GLY A 32 8.21 -9.92 -16.99
N ALA A 33 7.43 -9.89 -18.08
CA ALA A 33 7.78 -9.14 -19.29
C ALA A 33 7.51 -7.64 -19.21
N THR A 34 7.08 -7.11 -18.04
CA THR A 34 6.79 -5.68 -17.90
C THR A 34 8.12 -4.93 -17.85
N ASP A 35 8.32 -3.97 -18.74
CA ASP A 35 9.47 -3.06 -18.64
C ASP A 35 9.23 -2.10 -17.47
N LEU A 36 10.00 -2.29 -16.40
CA LEU A 36 9.95 -1.45 -15.21
C LEU A 36 10.84 -0.22 -15.35
N ALA A 37 11.75 -0.15 -16.33
CA ALA A 37 12.72 0.92 -16.45
C ALA A 37 12.02 2.27 -16.69
N GLY A 38 12.12 3.18 -15.72
CA GLY A 38 11.49 4.49 -15.79
C GLY A 38 9.96 4.47 -15.79
N LEU A 39 9.34 3.33 -15.47
CA LEU A 39 7.90 3.19 -15.36
C LEU A 39 7.35 3.99 -14.17
N PHE A 40 8.09 4.02 -13.06
CA PHE A 40 7.74 4.78 -11.87
C PHE A 40 8.79 5.85 -11.55
N PRO A 41 8.45 6.86 -10.72
CA PRO A 41 9.45 7.77 -10.16
C PRO A 41 10.44 7.02 -9.26
N GLN A 42 11.69 7.49 -9.26
CA GLN A 42 12.72 7.02 -8.34
C GLN A 42 12.26 7.18 -6.88
N GLY A 43 12.58 6.19 -6.04
CA GLY A 43 12.23 6.15 -4.62
C GLY A 43 10.75 5.92 -4.32
N VAL A 44 9.89 5.69 -5.32
CA VAL A 44 8.49 5.37 -5.03
C VAL A 44 8.39 4.04 -4.30
N ARG A 45 7.49 3.98 -3.31
CA ARG A 45 7.14 2.71 -2.67
C ARG A 45 6.37 1.81 -3.64
N VAL A 46 6.90 0.62 -3.88
CA VAL A 46 6.24 -0.44 -4.65
C VAL A 46 5.97 -1.61 -3.70
N TYR A 47 4.71 -1.82 -3.40
CA TYR A 47 4.27 -2.87 -2.50
C TYR A 47 4.26 -4.21 -3.23
N LEU A 48 4.95 -5.21 -2.68
CA LEU A 48 5.00 -6.54 -3.29
C LEU A 48 3.96 -7.44 -2.63
N THR A 49 2.88 -7.71 -3.37
CA THR A 49 1.77 -8.54 -2.90
C THR A 49 2.18 -9.98 -2.61
N ASP A 50 1.82 -10.48 -1.42
CA ASP A 50 1.89 -11.90 -1.07
C ASP A 50 0.50 -12.52 -1.06
N THR A 51 0.09 -13.00 -2.24
CA THR A 51 -1.14 -13.81 -2.41
C THR A 51 -0.88 -15.30 -2.19
N GLY A 52 0.34 -15.71 -1.85
CA GLY A 52 0.78 -17.10 -1.66
C GLY A 52 1.00 -17.86 -2.96
N ALA A 53 0.96 -17.18 -4.10
CA ALA A 53 1.25 -17.76 -5.40
C ALA A 53 2.76 -17.82 -5.69
N ALA A 54 3.55 -16.91 -5.11
CA ALA A 54 5.01 -16.85 -5.28
C ALA A 54 5.72 -17.50 -4.08
N SER A 55 6.88 -18.11 -4.33
CA SER A 55 7.75 -18.57 -3.25
C SER A 55 8.41 -17.38 -2.53
N GLN A 56 8.90 -17.60 -1.31
CA GLN A 56 9.68 -16.59 -0.57
C GLN A 56 10.91 -16.13 -1.38
N GLU A 57 11.55 -17.04 -2.11
CA GLU A 57 12.68 -16.72 -2.98
C GLU A 57 12.29 -15.74 -4.09
N ARG A 58 11.18 -15.98 -4.78
CA ARG A 58 10.71 -15.05 -5.82
C ARG A 58 10.27 -13.71 -5.26
N LEU A 59 9.79 -13.67 -4.01
CA LEU A 59 9.49 -12.40 -3.35
C LEU A 59 10.77 -11.58 -3.08
N VAL A 60 11.84 -12.24 -2.62
CA VAL A 60 13.16 -11.60 -2.42
C VAL A 60 13.75 -11.15 -3.75
N GLU A 61 13.70 -12.00 -4.78
CA GLU A 61 14.14 -11.68 -6.14
C GLU A 61 13.41 -10.46 -6.70
N ALA A 62 12.07 -10.40 -6.56
CA ALA A 62 11.29 -9.24 -6.98
C ALA A 62 11.64 -7.97 -6.19
N ALA A 63 11.92 -8.09 -4.89
CA ALA A 63 12.32 -6.95 -4.07
C ALA A 63 13.68 -6.38 -4.52
N ALA A 64 14.66 -7.26 -4.76
CA ALA A 64 15.96 -6.86 -5.28
C ALA A 64 15.82 -6.21 -6.67
N HIS A 65 15.01 -6.80 -7.54
CA HIS A 65 14.80 -6.25 -8.89
C HIS A 65 14.17 -4.84 -8.87
N LEU A 66 13.22 -4.57 -7.96
CA LEU A 66 12.69 -3.23 -7.77
C LEU A 66 13.77 -2.25 -7.28
N ARG A 67 14.64 -2.70 -6.37
CA ARG A 67 15.76 -1.90 -5.85
C ARG A 67 16.75 -1.53 -6.96
N ASP A 68 17.04 -2.45 -7.89
CA ASP A 68 17.93 -2.21 -9.03
C ASP A 68 17.42 -1.10 -9.96
N PHE A 69 16.09 -0.92 -10.07
CA PHE A 69 15.48 0.20 -10.79
C PHE A 69 15.34 1.49 -9.96
N GLY A 70 15.85 1.49 -8.73
CA GLY A 70 15.80 2.62 -7.81
C GLY A 70 14.42 2.86 -7.18
N TYR A 71 13.57 1.83 -7.12
CA TYR A 71 12.31 1.86 -6.38
C TYR A 71 12.50 1.40 -4.93
N GLU A 72 11.55 1.72 -4.05
CA GLU A 72 11.53 1.26 -2.66
C GLU A 72 10.60 0.03 -2.53
N PRO A 73 11.13 -1.21 -2.46
CA PRO A 73 10.30 -2.40 -2.29
C PRO A 73 9.67 -2.45 -0.89
N VAL A 74 8.36 -2.69 -0.84
CA VAL A 74 7.59 -2.88 0.40
C VAL A 74 6.92 -4.27 0.38
N PRO A 75 7.64 -5.35 0.72
CA PRO A 75 7.07 -6.69 0.67
C PRO A 75 5.99 -6.90 1.73
N HIS A 76 4.94 -7.62 1.32
CA HIS A 76 3.90 -8.09 2.22
C HIS A 76 4.40 -9.32 2.98
N LEU A 77 4.18 -9.33 4.29
CA LEU A 77 4.44 -10.47 5.15
C LEU A 77 3.14 -10.88 5.83
N ALA A 78 2.59 -12.01 5.39
CA ALA A 78 1.34 -12.57 5.91
C ALA A 78 1.62 -13.54 7.06
N ALA A 79 1.37 -13.10 8.29
CA ALA A 79 1.68 -13.82 9.53
C ALA A 79 1.26 -15.29 9.50
N ARG A 80 -0.01 -15.55 9.18
CA ARG A 80 -0.61 -16.89 9.22
C ARG A 80 -0.07 -17.85 8.16
N ARG A 81 0.71 -17.36 7.20
CA ARG A 81 1.40 -18.19 6.18
C ARG A 81 2.81 -18.58 6.56
N ILE A 82 3.39 -17.94 7.58
CA ILE A 82 4.77 -18.19 7.98
C ILE A 82 4.84 -19.53 8.72
N PRO A 83 5.58 -20.53 8.19
CA PRO A 83 5.50 -21.91 8.69
C PRO A 83 6.27 -22.12 10.00
N SER A 84 7.25 -21.27 10.31
CA SER A 84 8.05 -21.36 11.54
C SER A 84 8.74 -20.04 11.87
N SER A 85 9.15 -19.88 13.12
CA SER A 85 9.96 -18.74 13.56
C SER A 85 11.30 -18.66 12.81
N ALA A 86 11.91 -19.81 12.49
CA ALA A 86 13.14 -19.85 11.69
C ALA A 86 12.90 -19.35 10.25
N ALA A 87 11.80 -19.77 9.62
CA ALA A 87 11.41 -19.29 8.29
C ALA A 87 11.12 -17.78 8.29
N PHE A 88 10.53 -17.25 9.36
CA PHE A 88 10.34 -15.81 9.51
C PHE A 88 11.66 -15.05 9.55
N VAL A 89 12.59 -15.48 10.43
CA VAL A 89 13.90 -14.85 10.58
C VAL A 89 14.65 -14.88 9.26
N GLU A 90 14.64 -16.03 8.58
CA GLU A 90 15.32 -16.18 7.30
C GLU A 90 14.71 -15.29 6.22
N GLN A 91 13.37 -15.23 6.11
CA GLN A 91 12.71 -14.36 5.15
C GLN A 91 13.06 -12.88 5.39
N VAL A 92 13.02 -12.40 6.63
CA VAL A 92 13.38 -11.02 6.96
C VAL A 92 14.85 -10.74 6.69
N ARG A 93 15.74 -11.65 7.09
CA ARG A 93 17.18 -11.55 6.84
C ARG A 93 17.48 -11.40 5.36
N ARG A 94 16.85 -12.22 4.51
CA ARG A 94 17.05 -12.18 3.06
C ARG A 94 16.49 -10.90 2.44
N LEU A 95 15.29 -10.49 2.82
CA LEU A 95 14.70 -9.23 2.34
C LEU A 95 15.60 -8.02 2.69
N ALA A 96 16.07 -7.93 3.94
CA ALA A 96 16.94 -6.84 4.37
C ALA A 96 18.33 -6.93 3.74
N GLY A 97 18.96 -8.11 3.76
CA GLY A 97 20.35 -8.29 3.35
C GLY A 97 20.58 -8.40 1.85
N GLU A 98 19.68 -9.06 1.12
CA GLU A 98 19.82 -9.29 -0.33
C GLU A 98 19.14 -8.18 -1.16
N ALA A 99 18.02 -7.63 -0.68
CA ALA A 99 17.24 -6.62 -1.41
C ALA A 99 17.27 -5.22 -0.78
N GLY A 100 17.96 -5.05 0.35
CA GLY A 100 18.04 -3.76 1.05
C GLY A 100 16.66 -3.25 1.52
N VAL A 101 15.73 -4.15 1.85
CA VAL A 101 14.39 -3.77 2.32
C VAL A 101 14.50 -3.13 3.70
N THR A 102 13.91 -1.94 3.84
CA THR A 102 13.78 -1.24 5.13
C THR A 102 12.33 -0.96 5.53
N ASP A 103 11.40 -1.29 4.62
CA ASP A 103 9.96 -1.00 4.72
C ASP A 103 9.14 -2.24 4.37
N VAL A 104 8.14 -2.60 5.19
CA VAL A 104 7.31 -3.80 4.99
C VAL A 104 5.84 -3.53 5.23
N LEU A 105 4.95 -4.33 4.63
CA LEU A 105 3.55 -4.40 5.03
C LEU A 105 3.31 -5.71 5.81
N VAL A 106 2.93 -5.60 7.08
CA VAL A 106 2.63 -6.76 7.93
C VAL A 106 1.13 -6.97 8.03
N VAL A 107 0.65 -8.15 7.61
CA VAL A 107 -0.78 -8.49 7.60
C VAL A 107 -1.03 -9.83 8.30
N GLY A 108 -2.26 -10.07 8.71
CA GLY A 108 -2.64 -11.37 9.29
C GLY A 108 -2.56 -12.51 8.27
N GLY A 109 -3.02 -12.27 7.04
CA GLY A 109 -3.15 -13.29 6.00
C GLY A 109 -4.52 -14.01 6.05
N GLY A 110 -5.10 -14.27 4.88
CA GLY A 110 -6.46 -14.80 4.73
C GLY A 110 -6.60 -16.33 4.80
N VAL A 111 -5.66 -17.04 5.42
CA VAL A 111 -5.76 -18.51 5.58
C VAL A 111 -6.48 -18.85 6.90
N GLU A 112 -7.45 -19.76 6.89
CA GLU A 112 -8.31 -20.05 8.05
C GLU A 112 -7.53 -20.56 9.27
N ARG A 113 -6.51 -21.40 9.06
CA ARG A 113 -5.65 -21.90 10.14
C ARG A 113 -4.22 -21.41 9.89
N PRO A 114 -3.57 -20.79 10.90
CA PRO A 114 -2.15 -20.47 10.81
C PRO A 114 -1.34 -21.73 10.47
N VAL A 115 -0.44 -21.63 9.49
CA VAL A 115 0.46 -22.73 9.09
C VAL A 115 1.55 -22.95 10.12
N GLY A 116 1.91 -21.90 10.85
CA GLY A 116 2.95 -21.92 11.87
C GLY A 116 2.57 -21.09 13.10
N PRO A 117 3.56 -20.53 13.81
CA PRO A 117 3.36 -20.01 15.17
C PRO A 117 2.67 -18.64 15.23
N PHE A 118 2.49 -17.94 14.11
CA PHE A 118 1.95 -16.58 14.08
C PHE A 118 0.47 -16.60 13.67
N ALA A 119 -0.42 -16.28 14.60
CA ALA A 119 -1.85 -16.14 14.36
C ALA A 119 -2.23 -14.73 13.90
N SER A 120 -1.41 -13.72 14.20
CA SER A 120 -1.70 -12.32 13.91
C SER A 120 -0.47 -11.54 13.45
N SER A 121 -0.68 -10.38 12.81
CA SER A 121 0.41 -9.44 12.51
C SER A 121 1.12 -8.96 13.78
N MET A 122 0.41 -8.88 14.91
CA MET A 122 1.01 -8.48 16.19
C MET A 122 2.03 -9.50 16.69
N ASP A 123 1.82 -10.78 16.43
CA ASP A 123 2.75 -11.83 16.84
C ASP A 123 4.10 -11.66 16.14
N MET A 124 4.10 -11.24 14.86
CA MET A 124 5.32 -10.92 14.12
C MET A 124 5.99 -9.65 14.64
N LEU A 125 5.22 -8.58 14.84
CA LEU A 125 5.73 -7.29 15.33
C LEU A 125 6.42 -7.43 16.69
N SER A 126 5.85 -8.26 17.57
CA SER A 126 6.34 -8.44 18.95
C SER A 126 7.65 -9.23 19.06
N THR A 127 8.16 -9.79 17.96
CA THR A 127 9.40 -10.61 17.96
C THR A 127 10.71 -9.80 18.02
N GLY A 128 10.66 -8.51 17.67
CA GLY A 128 11.84 -7.68 17.44
C GLY A 128 12.70 -8.11 16.24
N ILE A 129 12.22 -9.01 15.38
CA ILE A 129 13.00 -9.49 14.22
C ILE A 129 13.20 -8.38 13.19
N PHE A 130 12.19 -7.53 12.97
CA PHE A 130 12.30 -6.41 12.02
C PHE A 130 13.41 -5.43 12.41
N ASP A 131 13.40 -4.97 13.66
CA ASP A 131 14.41 -4.07 14.23
C ASP A 131 15.82 -4.66 14.14
N ARG A 132 15.99 -5.93 14.51
CA ARG A 132 17.30 -6.63 14.41
C ARG A 132 17.91 -6.64 13.00
N TRP A 133 17.10 -6.52 11.96
CA TRP A 133 17.53 -6.50 10.56
C TRP A 133 17.39 -5.12 9.90
N GLY A 134 17.19 -4.06 10.69
CA GLY A 134 17.15 -2.67 10.20
C GLY A 134 15.88 -2.28 9.46
N ILE A 135 14.80 -3.06 9.57
CA ILE A 135 13.48 -2.72 9.02
C ILE A 135 12.77 -1.81 10.03
N ASN A 136 12.72 -0.52 9.72
CA ASN A 136 12.21 0.53 10.62
C ASN A 136 10.93 1.21 10.10
N GLN A 137 10.48 0.92 8.88
CA GLN A 137 9.19 1.38 8.36
C GLN A 137 8.22 0.19 8.30
N ILE A 138 7.02 0.36 8.86
CA ILE A 138 6.04 -0.72 8.95
C ILE A 138 4.65 -0.22 8.57
N ALA A 139 4.12 -0.73 7.46
CA ALA A 139 2.71 -0.62 7.15
C ALA A 139 1.90 -1.73 7.84
N ILE A 140 0.67 -1.41 8.20
CA ILE A 140 -0.36 -2.34 8.71
C ILE A 140 -1.67 -2.16 7.94
N ALA A 141 -2.46 -3.22 7.84
CA ALA A 141 -3.74 -3.17 7.12
C ALA A 141 -4.82 -2.37 7.88
N GLY A 142 -5.63 -1.63 7.13
CA GLY A 142 -6.86 -0.97 7.57
C GLY A 142 -8.08 -1.37 6.72
N HIS A 143 -9.27 -1.41 7.33
CA HIS A 143 -10.50 -1.88 6.68
C HIS A 143 -11.65 -0.87 6.87
N PRO A 144 -11.72 0.19 6.03
CA PRO A 144 -12.73 1.24 6.16
C PRO A 144 -14.18 0.79 5.99
N GLU A 145 -14.39 -0.39 5.40
CA GLU A 145 -15.70 -0.98 5.20
C GLU A 145 -15.95 -2.23 6.05
N GLY A 146 -15.06 -2.52 7.01
CA GLY A 146 -15.07 -3.75 7.78
C GLY A 146 -14.45 -4.93 7.03
N SER A 147 -14.58 -6.12 7.61
CA SER A 147 -14.13 -7.39 7.05
C SER A 147 -15.18 -8.48 7.33
N PRO A 148 -15.38 -9.46 6.44
CA PRO A 148 -16.20 -10.62 6.76
C PRO A 148 -15.61 -11.47 7.90
N ASP A 149 -14.31 -11.36 8.16
CA ASP A 149 -13.60 -12.21 9.12
C ASP A 149 -13.69 -11.70 10.57
N PHE A 150 -14.07 -10.43 10.79
CA PHE A 150 -14.12 -9.81 12.12
C PHE A 150 -15.03 -8.59 12.15
N ASN A 151 -15.58 -8.29 13.33
CA ASN A 151 -16.40 -7.10 13.56
C ASN A 151 -15.56 -5.84 13.83
N ASP A 152 -16.22 -4.68 13.83
CA ASP A 152 -15.58 -3.37 14.00
C ASP A 152 -14.86 -3.23 15.36
N ASP A 153 -15.42 -3.78 16.44
CA ASP A 153 -14.78 -3.75 17.76
C ASP A 153 -13.43 -4.49 17.77
N THR A 154 -13.40 -5.65 17.10
CA THR A 154 -12.17 -6.45 16.95
C THR A 154 -11.15 -5.70 16.08
N ALA A 155 -11.59 -5.07 14.99
CA ALA A 155 -10.73 -4.26 14.13
C ALA A 155 -10.11 -3.08 14.91
N MET A 156 -10.93 -2.36 15.68
CA MET A 156 -10.49 -1.22 16.49
C MET A 156 -9.56 -1.64 17.63
N ALA A 157 -9.85 -2.75 18.31
CA ALA A 157 -8.95 -3.30 19.32
C ALA A 157 -7.57 -3.66 18.71
N ALA A 158 -7.56 -4.30 17.53
CA ALA A 158 -6.32 -4.63 16.83
C ALA A 158 -5.52 -3.39 16.40
N LEU A 159 -6.20 -2.32 15.94
CA LEU A 159 -5.54 -1.05 15.61
C LEU A 159 -4.99 -0.35 16.85
N ARG A 160 -5.70 -0.37 17.99
CA ARG A 160 -5.19 0.16 19.27
C ARG A 160 -3.93 -0.58 19.72
N LEU A 161 -3.90 -1.91 19.62
CA LEU A 161 -2.70 -2.70 19.94
C LEU A 161 -1.50 -2.31 19.05
N LYS A 162 -1.72 -2.10 17.75
CA LYS A 162 -0.67 -1.68 16.82
C LYS A 162 -0.21 -0.25 17.08
N ARG A 163 -1.13 0.64 17.45
CA ARG A 163 -0.81 2.00 17.91
C ARG A 163 0.04 1.96 19.18
N ASP A 164 -0.36 1.18 20.19
CA ASP A 164 0.39 1.03 21.44
C ASP A 164 1.81 0.47 21.21
N PHE A 165 1.96 -0.41 20.20
CA PHE A 165 3.27 -0.86 19.74
C PHE A 165 4.08 0.27 19.10
N ALA A 166 3.45 1.08 18.22
CA ALA A 166 4.09 2.24 17.60
C ALA A 166 4.59 3.27 18.63
N GLU A 167 3.84 3.49 19.73
CA GLU A 167 4.21 4.44 20.80
C GLU A 167 5.40 3.96 21.65
N ARG A 168 5.66 2.66 21.67
CA ARG A 168 6.72 2.02 22.48
C ARG A 168 7.90 1.52 21.64
N SER A 169 7.90 1.80 20.34
CA SER A 169 8.98 1.45 19.42
C SER A 169 9.43 2.69 18.64
N ASP A 170 10.59 2.58 18.00
CA ASP A 170 11.12 3.56 17.06
C ASP A 170 10.66 3.29 15.61
N ALA A 171 9.88 2.22 15.39
CA ALA A 171 9.31 1.90 14.08
C ALA A 171 8.34 2.99 13.62
N ALA A 172 8.60 3.53 12.43
CA ALA A 172 7.71 4.46 11.77
C ALA A 172 6.54 3.68 11.13
N MET A 173 5.38 3.76 11.77
CA MET A 173 4.21 2.98 11.38
C MET A 173 3.21 3.77 10.56
N ARG A 174 2.52 3.08 9.64
CA ARG A 174 1.42 3.64 8.85
C ARG A 174 0.33 2.61 8.59
N ILE A 175 -0.89 3.08 8.39
CA ILE A 175 -2.03 2.27 7.98
C ILE A 175 -2.17 2.35 6.46
N VAL A 176 -2.28 1.21 5.80
CA VAL A 176 -2.65 1.12 4.38
C VAL A 176 -4.00 0.43 4.30
N THR A 177 -4.99 1.11 3.74
CA THR A 177 -6.33 0.53 3.68
C THR A 177 -6.48 -0.44 2.52
N GLN A 178 -7.42 -1.39 2.65
CA GLN A 178 -8.00 -2.04 1.49
C GLN A 178 -8.59 -0.98 0.52
N PHE A 179 -8.69 -1.27 -0.78
CA PHE A 179 -9.35 -0.34 -1.72
C PHE A 179 -10.86 -0.31 -1.52
N GLY A 180 -11.49 0.77 -1.99
CA GLY A 180 -12.94 0.86 -2.07
C GLY A 180 -13.41 1.92 -3.05
N PHE A 181 -14.74 2.07 -3.13
CA PHE A 181 -15.43 2.96 -4.07
C PHE A 181 -16.27 4.04 -3.39
N ASP A 182 -16.35 4.09 -2.05
CA ASP A 182 -17.05 5.17 -1.33
C ASP A 182 -16.04 6.11 -0.66
N PRO A 183 -15.66 7.23 -1.30
CA PRO A 183 -14.63 8.11 -0.74
C PRO A 183 -15.08 8.77 0.57
N ALA A 184 -16.38 9.05 0.73
CA ALA A 184 -16.89 9.68 1.95
C ALA A 184 -16.74 8.74 3.16
N ARG A 185 -17.03 7.45 2.97
CA ARG A 185 -16.82 6.43 4.01
C ARG A 185 -15.35 6.31 4.40
N PHE A 186 -14.45 6.30 3.43
CA PHE A 186 -13.00 6.20 3.67
C PHE A 186 -12.44 7.40 4.42
N ILE A 187 -12.88 8.61 4.04
CA ILE A 187 -12.54 9.85 4.75
C ILE A 187 -13.05 9.79 6.19
N ALA A 188 -14.34 9.50 6.38
CA ALA A 188 -14.95 9.44 7.71
C ALA A 188 -14.26 8.40 8.61
N TRP A 189 -13.88 7.25 8.05
CA TRP A 189 -13.14 6.23 8.77
C TRP A 189 -11.76 6.72 9.21
N ALA A 190 -10.99 7.36 8.32
CA ALA A 190 -9.67 7.87 8.64
C ALA A 190 -9.72 8.95 9.74
N GLU A 191 -10.68 9.88 9.66
CA GLU A 191 -10.89 10.90 10.70
C GLU A 191 -11.36 10.28 12.03
N GLY A 192 -12.21 9.25 11.96
CA GLY A 192 -12.68 8.52 13.15
C GLY A 192 -11.57 7.81 13.93
N LEU A 193 -10.46 7.45 13.27
CA LEU A 193 -9.29 6.90 13.96
C LEU A 193 -8.65 7.91 14.92
N ILE A 194 -8.55 9.19 14.51
CA ILE A 194 -8.04 10.27 15.36
C ILE A 194 -8.93 10.44 16.59
N ALA A 195 -10.26 10.49 16.40
CA ALA A 195 -11.22 10.54 17.50
C ALA A 195 -11.10 9.34 18.46
N SER A 196 -10.57 8.22 17.98
CA SER A 196 -10.32 7.00 18.76
C SER A 196 -8.90 6.92 19.37
N GLY A 197 -8.10 7.99 19.24
CA GLY A 197 -6.73 8.08 19.75
C GLY A 197 -5.70 7.32 18.90
N ILE A 198 -6.02 6.99 17.65
CA ILE A 198 -5.11 6.31 16.71
C ILE A 198 -4.58 7.34 15.72
N GLU A 199 -3.40 7.90 16.03
CA GLU A 199 -2.76 8.98 15.27
C GLU A 199 -1.77 8.48 14.20
N LEU A 200 -1.98 7.27 13.68
CA LEU A 200 -1.13 6.71 12.62
C LEU A 200 -1.49 7.32 11.25
N PRO A 201 -0.50 7.61 10.39
CA PRO A 201 -0.77 8.05 9.01
C PRO A 201 -1.58 7.01 8.25
N VAL A 202 -2.54 7.47 7.45
CA VAL A 202 -3.42 6.64 6.64
C VAL A 202 -3.12 6.84 5.16
N HIS A 203 -2.82 5.74 4.48
CA HIS A 203 -2.68 5.64 3.04
C HIS A 203 -3.94 4.98 2.50
N ILE A 204 -4.75 5.74 1.76
CA ILE A 204 -6.05 5.29 1.27
C ILE A 204 -5.86 4.44 0.02
N GLY A 205 -6.24 3.17 0.12
CA GLY A 205 -6.32 2.24 -1.00
C GLY A 205 -7.34 2.70 -2.06
N VAL A 206 -6.90 2.78 -3.31
CA VAL A 206 -7.73 3.12 -4.47
C VAL A 206 -7.40 2.22 -5.64
N SER A 207 -8.38 1.92 -6.50
CA SER A 207 -8.12 1.17 -7.73
C SER A 207 -7.52 2.08 -8.81
N GLY A 208 -6.49 1.61 -9.50
CA GLY A 208 -6.05 2.21 -10.77
C GLY A 208 -7.07 2.00 -11.90
N PRO A 209 -6.85 2.58 -13.09
CA PRO A 209 -7.77 2.47 -14.21
C PRO A 209 -7.99 1.01 -14.61
N ALA A 210 -9.25 0.56 -14.65
CA ALA A 210 -9.59 -0.82 -15.00
C ALA A 210 -11.01 -0.94 -15.56
N LYS A 211 -11.30 -2.09 -16.18
CA LYS A 211 -12.66 -2.47 -16.56
C LYS A 211 -13.51 -2.69 -15.31
N ILE A 212 -14.78 -2.29 -15.34
CA ILE A 212 -15.71 -2.47 -14.22
C ILE A 212 -15.84 -3.94 -13.83
N THR A 213 -15.82 -4.87 -14.80
CA THR A 213 -15.85 -6.31 -14.53
C THR A 213 -14.64 -6.77 -13.72
N THR A 214 -13.45 -6.25 -14.02
CA THR A 214 -12.23 -6.50 -13.25
C THR A 214 -12.35 -5.95 -11.83
N LEU A 215 -12.84 -4.72 -11.68
CA LEU A 215 -13.06 -4.10 -10.38
C LEU A 215 -14.04 -4.90 -9.50
N LEU A 216 -15.17 -5.33 -10.07
CA LEU A 216 -16.16 -6.15 -9.36
C LEU A 216 -15.58 -7.51 -8.93
N LYS A 217 -14.75 -8.14 -9.79
CA LYS A 217 -14.07 -9.40 -9.45
C LYS A 217 -13.15 -9.23 -8.24
N TYR A 218 -12.28 -8.23 -8.26
CA TYR A 218 -11.35 -8.01 -7.14
C TYR A 218 -12.07 -7.54 -5.88
N ALA A 219 -13.14 -6.76 -6.02
CA ALA A 219 -13.95 -6.32 -4.88
C ALA A 219 -14.58 -7.51 -4.15
N ALA A 220 -15.06 -8.51 -4.90
CA ALA A 220 -15.58 -9.74 -4.32
C ALA A 220 -14.49 -10.55 -3.62
N LEU A 221 -13.32 -10.71 -4.25
CA LEU A 221 -12.18 -11.43 -3.65
C LEU A 221 -11.65 -10.77 -2.38
N CYS A 222 -11.74 -9.44 -2.28
CA CYS A 222 -11.24 -8.67 -1.14
C CYS A 222 -12.30 -8.42 -0.06
N GLY A 223 -13.54 -8.92 -0.24
CA GLY A 223 -14.61 -8.78 0.74
C GLY A 223 -15.18 -7.36 0.89
N VAL A 224 -14.97 -6.46 -0.09
CA VAL A 224 -15.44 -5.06 -0.02
C VAL A 224 -16.87 -4.91 -0.56
N GLY A 225 -17.80 -5.61 0.10
CA GLY A 225 -19.20 -5.74 -0.34
C GLY A 225 -19.97 -4.41 -0.39
N ASN A 226 -19.71 -3.51 0.57
CA ASN A 226 -20.34 -2.18 0.61
C ASN A 226 -19.92 -1.33 -0.61
N SER A 227 -18.63 -1.38 -0.95
CA SER A 227 -18.06 -0.82 -2.15
C SER A 227 -18.66 -1.37 -3.45
N ILE A 228 -18.99 -2.67 -3.53
CA ILE A 228 -19.68 -3.23 -4.70
C ILE A 228 -21.06 -2.59 -4.90
N ALA A 229 -21.83 -2.43 -3.82
CA ALA A 229 -23.16 -1.82 -3.89
C ALA A 229 -23.07 -0.35 -4.32
N TYR A 230 -22.11 0.39 -3.76
CA TYR A 230 -21.84 1.78 -4.16
C TYR A 230 -21.44 1.87 -5.63
N LEU A 231 -20.48 1.04 -6.08
CA LEU A 231 -20.03 1.04 -7.46
C LEU A 231 -21.18 0.73 -8.42
N LYS A 232 -21.99 -0.29 -8.13
CA LYS A 232 -23.16 -0.64 -8.94
C LYS A 232 -24.14 0.53 -9.05
N LYS A 233 -24.46 1.23 -7.96
CA LYS A 233 -25.39 2.38 -7.97
C LYS A 233 -24.89 3.52 -8.88
N ASN A 234 -23.57 3.74 -8.91
CA ASN A 234 -22.96 4.87 -9.64
C ASN A 234 -22.44 4.50 -11.05
N ALA A 235 -22.34 3.20 -11.38
CA ALA A 235 -21.84 2.71 -12.66
C ALA A 235 -22.94 2.45 -13.73
N LEU A 236 -24.21 2.79 -13.45
CA LEU A 236 -25.38 2.43 -14.27
C LEU A 236 -25.54 3.19 -15.60
N SER A 237 -24.47 3.76 -16.17
CA SER A 237 -24.48 4.22 -17.56
C SER A 237 -23.79 3.20 -18.46
N LEU A 238 -24.49 2.71 -19.49
CA LEU A 238 -23.95 1.78 -20.50
C LEU A 238 -22.68 2.31 -21.18
N THR A 239 -22.49 3.63 -21.23
CA THR A 239 -21.28 4.28 -21.78
C THR A 239 -20.05 4.11 -20.89
N THR A 240 -20.22 4.00 -19.56
CA THR A 240 -19.14 3.82 -18.58
C THR A 240 -18.61 2.38 -18.57
N LEU A 241 -19.46 1.40 -18.88
CA LEU A 241 -19.09 -0.01 -18.99
C LEU A 241 -18.07 -0.29 -20.12
N ALA A 242 -18.16 0.45 -21.23
CA ALA A 242 -17.27 0.29 -22.38
C ALA A 242 -15.94 1.06 -22.26
N ARG A 243 -15.93 2.21 -21.56
CA ARG A 243 -14.77 3.12 -21.49
C ARG A 243 -13.87 2.93 -20.26
N GLY A 244 -14.23 2.04 -19.33
CA GLY A 244 -13.49 1.82 -18.09
C GLY A 244 -13.87 2.83 -17.01
N HIS A 245 -13.64 2.46 -15.73
CA HIS A 245 -13.91 3.35 -14.61
C HIS A 245 -12.69 4.26 -14.37
N SER A 246 -12.90 5.58 -14.34
CA SER A 246 -11.87 6.53 -13.95
C SER A 246 -11.70 6.53 -12.42
N PRO A 247 -10.49 6.33 -11.89
CA PRO A 247 -10.22 6.42 -10.45
C PRO A 247 -10.60 7.77 -9.82
N GLU A 248 -10.70 8.83 -10.62
CA GLU A 248 -10.93 10.21 -10.16
C GLU A 248 -12.25 10.41 -9.40
N SER A 249 -13.25 9.55 -9.65
CA SER A 249 -14.50 9.59 -8.87
C SER A 249 -14.29 9.29 -7.38
N ILE A 250 -13.21 8.57 -7.05
CA ILE A 250 -12.81 8.23 -5.68
C ILE A 250 -11.69 9.16 -5.21
N VAL A 251 -10.66 9.32 -6.05
CA VAL A 251 -9.44 10.04 -5.69
C VAL A 251 -9.68 11.55 -5.56
N GLY A 252 -10.47 12.15 -6.45
CA GLY A 252 -10.72 13.59 -6.42
C GLY A 252 -11.36 14.09 -5.10
N PRO A 253 -12.41 13.44 -4.57
CA PRO A 253 -12.93 13.77 -3.25
C PRO A 253 -11.92 13.61 -2.11
N ILE A 254 -11.12 12.54 -2.12
CA ILE A 254 -10.06 12.29 -1.11
C ILE A 254 -9.00 13.41 -1.16
N GLU A 255 -8.56 13.78 -2.35
CA GLU A 255 -7.56 14.82 -2.55
C GLU A 255 -8.07 16.20 -2.10
N ARG A 256 -9.32 16.55 -2.42
CA ARG A 256 -9.92 17.80 -1.93
C ARG A 256 -10.02 17.86 -0.41
N HIS A 257 -10.39 16.74 0.22
CA HIS A 257 -10.41 16.65 1.68
C HIS A 257 -9.01 16.82 2.28
N TRP A 258 -8.03 16.13 1.71
CA TRP A 258 -6.64 16.25 2.12
C TRP A 258 -6.08 17.68 1.93
N GLN A 259 -6.36 18.35 0.80
CA GLN A 259 -5.96 19.74 0.57
C GLN A 259 -6.59 20.71 1.58
N ALA A 260 -7.84 20.46 1.98
CA ALA A 260 -8.53 21.25 2.99
C ALA A 260 -8.01 21.01 4.41
N ASN A 261 -7.41 19.84 4.66
CA ASN A 261 -6.82 19.47 5.94
C ASN A 261 -5.48 18.69 5.76
N PRO A 262 -4.38 19.35 5.33
CA PRO A 262 -3.12 18.65 5.05
C PRO A 262 -2.45 18.03 6.28
N GLN A 263 -2.86 18.48 7.48
CA GLN A 263 -2.41 17.94 8.76
C GLN A 263 -3.25 16.75 9.25
N GLY A 264 -4.31 16.40 8.54
CA GLY A 264 -5.17 15.26 8.85
C GLY A 264 -4.46 13.89 8.76
N PRO A 265 -5.18 12.81 9.09
CA PRO A 265 -4.63 11.45 9.09
C PRO A 265 -4.30 10.94 7.69
N ILE A 266 -5.02 11.39 6.66
CA ILE A 266 -4.79 10.95 5.27
C ILE A 266 -3.49 11.58 4.76
N ARG A 267 -2.53 10.75 4.34
CA ARG A 267 -1.21 11.21 3.89
C ARG A 267 -0.84 10.79 2.47
N GLN A 268 -1.55 9.83 1.91
CA GLN A 268 -1.20 9.25 0.62
C GLN A 268 -2.41 8.52 0.02
N ILE A 269 -2.45 8.39 -1.30
CA ILE A 269 -3.18 7.28 -1.93
C ILE A 269 -2.27 6.07 -2.15
N HIS A 270 -2.85 4.89 -2.16
CA HIS A 270 -2.17 3.63 -2.42
C HIS A 270 -2.90 2.90 -3.55
N VAL A 271 -2.23 2.73 -4.68
CA VAL A 271 -2.89 2.32 -5.93
C VAL A 271 -2.79 0.82 -6.14
N PHE A 272 -3.96 0.19 -6.29
CA PHE A 272 -4.09 -1.20 -6.73
C PHE A 272 -4.26 -1.23 -8.26
N PRO A 273 -3.24 -1.66 -9.03
CA PRO A 273 -3.22 -1.51 -10.48
C PRO A 273 -3.92 -2.68 -11.18
N PHE A 274 -5.20 -2.89 -10.89
CA PHE A 274 -5.98 -4.02 -11.42
C PHE A 274 -6.10 -4.03 -12.95
N GLY A 275 -5.96 -2.88 -13.60
CA GLY A 275 -5.90 -2.78 -15.06
C GLY A 275 -4.48 -2.76 -15.65
N GLY A 276 -3.45 -3.03 -14.83
CA GLY A 276 -2.05 -3.07 -15.23
C GLY A 276 -1.21 -1.92 -14.68
N LEU A 277 0.09 -2.19 -14.52
CA LEU A 277 1.08 -1.23 -14.01
C LEU A 277 1.21 -0.01 -14.92
N GLN A 278 1.34 -0.21 -16.24
CA GLN A 278 1.45 0.88 -17.21
C GLN A 278 0.27 1.84 -17.15
N ASN A 279 -0.96 1.32 -17.26
CA ASN A 279 -2.17 2.16 -17.22
C ASN A 279 -2.28 2.97 -15.92
N SER A 280 -1.81 2.40 -14.80
CA SER A 280 -1.82 3.08 -13.50
C SER A 280 -0.73 4.14 -13.42
N ALA A 281 0.47 3.85 -13.94
CA ALA A 281 1.57 4.81 -14.03
C ALA A 281 1.21 6.00 -14.92
N ASP A 282 0.68 5.76 -16.12
CA ASP A 282 0.26 6.79 -17.06
C ASP A 282 -0.81 7.71 -16.45
N TRP A 283 -1.76 7.12 -15.71
CA TRP A 283 -2.78 7.88 -14.98
C TRP A 283 -2.17 8.73 -13.86
N LEU A 284 -1.25 8.18 -13.06
CA LEU A 284 -0.58 8.91 -11.99
C LEU A 284 0.29 10.06 -12.50
N VAL A 285 0.95 9.88 -13.65
CA VAL A 285 1.67 10.94 -14.34
C VAL A 285 0.71 12.00 -14.87
N LYS A 286 -0.34 11.60 -15.59
CA LYS A 286 -1.32 12.52 -16.17
C LYS A 286 -2.01 13.40 -15.12
N ARG A 287 -2.32 12.83 -13.95
CA ARG A 287 -2.94 13.61 -12.86
C ARG A 287 -1.95 14.45 -12.06
N GLY A 288 -0.64 14.27 -12.26
CA GLY A 288 0.43 15.03 -11.59
C GLY A 288 0.88 14.46 -10.25
N SER A 289 0.40 13.29 -9.83
CA SER A 289 0.89 12.62 -8.61
C SER A 289 2.31 12.13 -8.73
N TRP A 290 2.70 11.73 -9.94
CA TRP A 290 4.04 11.31 -10.27
C TRP A 290 4.63 12.26 -11.29
N GLN A 291 5.83 12.74 -10.99
CA GLN A 291 6.66 13.43 -11.94
C GLN A 291 7.66 12.40 -12.45
N THR A 292 7.50 11.94 -13.69
CA THR A 292 8.56 11.20 -14.34
C THR A 292 9.61 12.20 -14.78
N GLY A 293 10.88 11.94 -14.48
CA GLY A 293 11.99 12.79 -14.88
C GLY A 293 12.09 12.87 -16.40
N ALA A 294 11.37 13.80 -17.02
CA ALA A 294 11.54 14.18 -18.42
C ALA A 294 12.74 15.13 -18.59
N ALA A 295 13.78 14.97 -17.77
CA ALA A 295 15.01 15.76 -17.85
C ALA A 295 16.11 15.06 -18.69
N ASP A 296 15.88 13.85 -19.19
CA ASP A 296 16.95 13.10 -19.91
C ASP A 296 16.50 12.43 -21.22
N ARG A 297 15.35 12.83 -21.78
CA ARG A 297 14.92 12.40 -23.13
C ARG A 297 15.16 13.46 -24.21
N SER A 298 16.05 14.41 -23.97
CA SER A 298 16.50 15.38 -24.96
C SER A 298 18.03 15.34 -25.12
N ALA A 299 18.56 14.19 -25.52
CA ALA A 299 19.84 14.14 -26.23
C ALA A 299 19.53 13.75 -27.68
N SER A 300 19.37 14.76 -28.53
CA SER A 300 19.34 14.61 -30.00
C SER A 300 20.58 13.83 -30.46
N PRO A 301 20.44 12.78 -31.28
CA PRO A 301 21.53 12.31 -32.11
C PRO A 301 21.49 13.13 -33.40
N ASP A 302 21.99 14.36 -33.37
CA ASP A 302 22.41 15.02 -34.61
C ASP A 302 23.43 16.12 -34.34
N SER A 303 24.70 15.72 -34.34
CA SER A 303 25.81 16.56 -34.79
C SER A 303 26.97 15.66 -35.25
N ARG A 304 26.77 15.03 -36.40
CA ARG A 304 27.86 14.62 -37.30
C ARG A 304 27.42 14.80 -38.75
N ALA A 305 27.74 15.96 -39.33
CA ALA A 305 28.18 16.15 -40.72
C ALA A 305 28.20 17.64 -41.05
N GLY A 306 29.37 18.17 -41.41
CA GLY A 306 29.59 19.56 -41.81
C GLY A 306 30.91 20.09 -41.29
#